data_AF-E2A8X9-F1
#
_entry.id   AF-E2A8X9-F1
#
_cell.length_a   1.000
_cell.length_b   1.000
_cell.length_c   1.000
_cell.angle_alpha   90.00
_cell.angle_beta   90.00
_cell.angle_gamma   90.00
#
_symmetry.space_group_name_H-M   'P 1'
#
loop_
_entity.id
_entity.type
_entity.pdbx_description
1 polymer ?
#
loop_
_entity_poly.entity_id
_entity_poly.type
_entity_poly.pdbx_seq_one_letter_code
_entity_poly.pdbx_strand_id
1 'polypeptide(L)'
;MKSFSLCEKNINEHRKANIVYQCVKEASLNHQDVLSKSTANKLRVLLLNHELDKYMHLPSSIKHMQDELMLLGIIDLPSSDLNPDEKLEIKCCIETMLREKIHDMILRYEELGGDVKKALKSDECNVHIKFPYYDISAVEWKNKIEELILQCKSDSLKYIKLIDKWNKMKYEDMNQAYLEKAEHLLLQAQVAELQAKLTNLSCTIRMFKETPTTVIAFKMLNQLVEGKLKAIQDEIRQKEDLKKLYDNLRNTEYDKILENYSQLCNAIKKKKHILDKLK
;
A
#
# COMPACT_ATOMS: atom_id res chain seq x y z
N MET A 1 8.16 9.87 57.46
CA MET A 1 7.45 8.81 58.23
C MET A 1 5.99 8.63 57.84
N LYS A 2 5.14 9.67 57.84
CA LYS A 2 3.70 9.54 57.47
C LYS A 2 3.44 8.92 56.08
N SER A 3 4.25 9.25 55.08
CA SER A 3 4.09 8.72 53.71
C SER A 3 4.45 7.24 53.59
N PHE A 4 5.40 6.75 54.41
CA PHE A 4 5.77 5.33 54.45
C PHE A 4 4.67 4.50 55.11
N SER A 5 4.11 4.97 56.23
CA SER A 5 2.96 4.31 56.87
C SER A 5 1.70 4.32 55.99
N LEU A 6 1.52 5.33 55.14
CA LEU A 6 0.40 5.38 54.18
C LEU A 6 0.61 4.37 53.04
N CYS A 7 1.84 4.28 52.52
CA CYS A 7 2.20 3.29 51.50
C CYS A 7 2.03 1.86 52.01
N GLU A 8 2.48 1.59 53.24
CA GLU A 8 2.34 0.27 53.87
C GLU A 8 0.88 -0.13 54.08
N LYS A 9 0.02 0.82 54.50
CA LYS A 9 -1.43 0.60 54.58
C LYS A 9 -2.03 0.26 53.22
N ASN A 10 -1.70 1.01 52.18
CA ASN A 10 -2.19 0.75 50.82
C ASN A 10 -1.72 -0.61 50.27
N ILE A 11 -0.46 -0.99 50.54
CA ILE A 11 0.08 -2.31 50.15
C ILE A 11 -0.66 -3.42 50.89
N ASN A 12 -0.92 -3.25 52.18
CA ASN A 12 -1.65 -4.24 52.99
C ASN A 12 -3.10 -4.38 52.55
N GLU A 13 -3.79 -3.28 52.24
CA GLU A 13 -5.15 -3.29 51.69
C GLU A 13 -5.19 -3.97 50.32
N HIS A 14 -4.26 -3.63 49.42
CA HIS A 14 -4.14 -4.30 48.13
C HIS A 14 -3.86 -5.80 48.29
N ARG A 15 -3.01 -6.19 49.24
CA ARG A 15 -2.72 -7.60 49.53
C ARG A 15 -3.96 -8.35 50.01
N LYS A 16 -4.75 -7.75 50.92
CA LYS A 16 -6.03 -8.32 51.38
C LYS A 16 -7.00 -8.49 50.20
N ALA A 17 -7.18 -7.45 49.40
CA ALA A 17 -8.04 -7.48 48.22
C ALA A 17 -7.58 -8.54 47.19
N ASN A 18 -6.27 -8.67 46.97
CA ASN A 18 -5.71 -9.65 46.05
C ASN A 18 -5.93 -11.09 46.55
N ILE A 19 -5.78 -11.36 47.85
CA ILE A 19 -6.07 -12.70 48.40
C ILE A 19 -7.53 -13.09 48.17
N VAL A 20 -8.46 -12.15 48.42
CA VAL A 20 -9.89 -12.36 48.14
C VAL A 20 -10.11 -12.60 46.64
N TYR A 21 -9.50 -11.79 45.77
CA TYR A 21 -9.59 -11.95 44.32
C TYR A 21 -9.11 -13.33 43.85
N GLN A 22 -7.98 -13.82 44.37
CA GLN A 22 -7.49 -15.17 44.04
C GLN A 22 -8.46 -16.26 44.49
N CYS A 23 -9.09 -16.12 45.66
CA CYS A 23 -10.10 -17.08 46.12
C CYS A 23 -11.34 -17.06 45.23
N VAL A 24 -11.80 -15.87 44.79
CA VAL A 24 -12.91 -15.75 43.82
C VAL A 24 -12.54 -16.42 42.49
N LYS A 25 -11.31 -16.22 42.02
CA LYS A 25 -10.81 -16.82 40.78
C LYS A 25 -10.74 -18.34 40.88
N GLU A 26 -10.21 -18.88 41.97
CA GLU A 26 -10.15 -20.33 42.20
C GLU A 26 -11.55 -20.93 42.37
N ALA A 27 -12.46 -20.26 43.09
CA ALA A 27 -13.85 -20.69 43.23
C ALA A 27 -14.57 -20.76 41.86
N SER A 28 -14.28 -19.83 40.94
CA SER A 28 -14.87 -19.84 39.59
C SER A 28 -14.48 -21.04 38.72
N LEU A 29 -13.34 -21.69 39.03
CA LEU A 29 -12.89 -22.90 38.34
C LEU A 29 -13.60 -24.15 38.85
N ASN A 30 -14.26 -24.07 40.02
CA ASN A 30 -15.07 -25.12 40.64
C ASN A 30 -14.39 -26.51 40.69
N HIS A 31 -13.08 -26.56 40.96
CA HIS A 31 -12.31 -27.81 40.96
C HIS A 31 -12.80 -28.87 41.96
N GLN A 32 -13.53 -28.46 42.99
CA GLN A 32 -14.07 -29.32 44.04
C GLN A 32 -15.59 -29.54 43.93
N ASP A 33 -16.23 -29.07 42.84
CA ASP A 33 -17.69 -29.12 42.63
C ASP A 33 -18.51 -28.54 43.81
N VAL A 34 -17.95 -27.58 44.55
CA VAL A 34 -18.57 -26.94 45.73
C VAL A 34 -19.67 -25.96 45.34
N LEU A 35 -19.50 -25.27 44.21
CA LEU A 35 -20.52 -24.39 43.65
C LEU A 35 -21.36 -25.15 42.62
N SER A 36 -22.65 -24.81 42.52
CA SER A 36 -23.46 -25.29 41.41
C SER A 36 -22.83 -24.90 40.06
N LYS A 37 -22.91 -25.76 39.04
CA LYS A 37 -22.32 -25.51 37.71
C LYS A 37 -22.85 -24.22 37.08
N SER A 38 -24.10 -23.86 37.34
CA SER A 38 -24.69 -22.58 36.92
C SER A 38 -24.08 -21.39 37.66
N THR A 39 -23.90 -21.47 38.98
CA THR A 39 -23.30 -20.41 39.81
C THR A 39 -21.84 -20.17 39.42
N ALA A 40 -21.06 -21.24 39.24
CA ALA A 40 -19.65 -21.16 38.84
C ALA A 40 -19.47 -20.54 37.44
N ASN A 41 -20.32 -20.92 36.48
CA ASN A 41 -20.30 -20.33 35.13
C ASN A 41 -20.64 -18.83 35.14
N LYS A 42 -21.66 -18.41 35.89
CA LYS A 42 -21.97 -16.98 36.06
C LYS A 42 -20.82 -16.21 36.70
N LEU A 43 -20.18 -16.77 37.72
CA LEU A 43 -19.02 -16.15 38.39
C LEU A 43 -17.82 -15.99 37.43
N ARG A 44 -17.59 -16.99 36.57
CA ARG A 44 -16.54 -16.93 35.54
C ARG A 44 -16.80 -15.85 34.50
N VAL A 45 -18.05 -15.69 34.05
CA VAL A 45 -18.43 -14.60 33.11
C VAL A 45 -18.23 -13.24 33.77
N LEU A 46 -18.62 -13.07 35.04
CA LEU A 46 -18.40 -11.83 35.79
C LEU A 46 -16.90 -11.47 35.93
N LEU A 47 -16.05 -12.46 36.21
CA LEU A 47 -14.59 -12.25 36.27
C LEU A 47 -13.99 -11.83 34.93
N LEU A 48 -14.42 -12.47 33.83
CA LEU A 48 -13.97 -12.11 32.49
C LEU A 48 -14.39 -10.70 32.11
N ASN A 49 -15.63 -10.29 32.43
CA ASN A 49 -16.10 -8.93 32.20
C ASN A 49 -15.28 -7.90 33.00
N HIS A 50 -14.98 -8.18 34.27
CA HIS A 50 -14.11 -7.33 35.09
C HIS A 50 -12.69 -7.21 34.53
N GLU A 51 -12.11 -8.31 34.02
CA GLU A 51 -10.79 -8.28 33.37
C GLU A 51 -10.83 -7.47 32.06
N LEU A 52 -11.89 -7.60 31.25
CA LEU A 52 -12.07 -6.81 30.03
C LEU A 52 -12.19 -5.30 30.32
N ASP A 53 -12.99 -4.92 31.32
CA ASP A 53 -13.16 -3.52 31.73
C ASP A 53 -11.84 -2.87 32.16
N LYS A 54 -10.95 -3.63 32.81
CA LYS A 54 -9.62 -3.16 33.21
C LYS A 54 -8.77 -2.72 32.02
N TYR A 55 -8.90 -3.39 30.86
CA TYR A 55 -8.12 -3.11 29.66
C TYR A 55 -8.83 -2.13 28.71
N MET A 56 -10.16 -2.06 28.75
CA MET A 56 -10.97 -1.21 27.86
C MET A 56 -11.27 0.18 28.45
N HIS A 57 -11.01 0.43 29.75
CA HIS A 57 -11.33 1.69 30.44
C HIS A 57 -12.77 2.16 30.20
N LEU A 58 -13.70 1.21 30.07
CA LEU A 58 -15.11 1.53 29.91
C LEU A 58 -15.66 2.09 31.24
N PRO A 59 -16.59 3.06 31.22
CA PRO A 59 -17.09 3.68 32.44
C PRO A 59 -17.70 2.61 33.36
N SER A 60 -17.03 2.36 34.49
CA SER A 60 -17.43 1.41 35.51
C SER A 60 -18.66 1.92 36.26
N SER A 61 -19.82 1.83 35.61
CA SER A 61 -21.13 1.91 36.25
C SER A 61 -21.96 0.74 35.75
N ILE A 62 -21.93 -0.35 36.52
CA ILE A 62 -22.72 -1.58 36.32
C ILE A 62 -24.25 -1.29 36.29
N LYS A 63 -24.69 -0.05 36.56
CA LYS A 63 -26.08 0.36 36.43
C LYS A 63 -26.51 0.82 35.02
N HIS A 64 -25.60 0.95 34.06
CA HIS A 64 -25.93 1.45 32.72
C HIS A 64 -25.44 0.60 31.53
N MET A 65 -24.76 -0.53 31.76
CA MET A 65 -24.28 -1.37 30.64
C MET A 65 -25.29 -2.38 30.11
N GLN A 66 -26.43 -2.60 30.79
CA GLN A 66 -27.49 -3.47 30.26
C GLN A 66 -28.22 -2.84 29.06
N ASP A 67 -28.23 -1.50 28.94
CA ASP A 67 -29.09 -0.84 27.95
C ASP A 67 -28.40 -0.47 26.62
N GLU A 68 -27.07 -0.54 26.47
CA GLU A 68 -26.48 0.06 25.26
C GLU A 68 -25.10 -0.46 24.78
N LEU A 69 -24.75 -1.72 25.03
CA LEU A 69 -23.62 -2.36 24.32
C LEU A 69 -24.10 -3.02 23.02
N MET A 70 -24.64 -2.21 22.10
CA MET A 70 -24.83 -2.59 20.69
C MET A 70 -23.47 -2.62 19.97
N LEU A 71 -22.66 -3.64 20.23
CA LEU A 71 -21.53 -3.94 19.35
C LEU A 71 -21.98 -4.99 18.34
N LEU A 72 -22.16 -4.57 17.08
CA LEU A 72 -22.45 -5.42 15.92
C LEU A 72 -23.84 -6.10 15.90
N GLY A 73 -24.86 -5.52 16.55
CA GLY A 73 -26.25 -5.98 16.40
C GLY A 73 -26.58 -7.31 17.10
N ILE A 74 -25.73 -7.77 18.02
CA ILE A 74 -26.00 -8.93 18.87
C ILE A 74 -26.69 -8.43 20.14
N ILE A 75 -27.96 -8.79 20.32
CA ILE A 75 -28.84 -8.29 21.40
C ILE A 75 -28.80 -9.20 22.65
N ASP A 76 -28.20 -10.39 22.55
CA ASP A 76 -28.20 -11.36 23.65
C ASP A 76 -26.84 -11.43 24.36
N LEU A 77 -26.54 -10.44 25.21
CA LEU A 77 -25.63 -10.69 26.32
C LEU A 77 -26.44 -11.29 27.47
N PRO A 78 -26.15 -12.51 27.94
CA PRO A 78 -26.86 -13.10 29.06
C PRO A 78 -26.62 -12.27 30.33
N SER A 79 -27.69 -11.79 30.96
CA SER A 79 -27.63 -11.13 32.26
C SER A 79 -27.05 -12.10 33.29
N SER A 80 -25.78 -11.93 33.59
CA SER A 80 -25.06 -12.77 34.56
C SER A 80 -25.29 -12.24 35.98
N ASP A 81 -26.54 -11.91 36.30
CA ASP A 81 -26.91 -11.43 37.62
C ASP A 81 -26.99 -12.62 38.59
N LEU A 82 -26.31 -12.47 39.73
CA LEU A 82 -26.33 -13.44 40.81
C LEU A 82 -27.55 -13.21 41.71
N ASN A 83 -28.34 -14.26 41.91
CA ASN A 83 -29.45 -14.28 42.87
C ASN A 83 -28.91 -14.16 44.33
N PRO A 84 -29.68 -13.69 45.33
CA PRO A 84 -29.22 -13.63 46.72
C PRO A 84 -28.72 -14.96 47.27
N ASP A 85 -29.35 -16.07 46.87
CA ASP A 85 -28.92 -17.42 47.27
C ASP A 85 -27.57 -17.80 46.63
N GLU A 86 -27.38 -17.50 45.34
CA GLU A 86 -26.11 -17.71 44.63
C GLU A 86 -24.99 -16.85 45.23
N LYS A 87 -25.31 -15.61 45.66
CA LYS A 87 -24.36 -14.72 46.36
C LYS A 87 -23.96 -15.28 47.72
N LEU A 88 -24.90 -15.87 48.45
CA LEU A 88 -24.63 -16.50 49.74
C LEU A 88 -23.76 -17.75 49.58
N GLU A 89 -24.06 -18.58 48.56
CA GLU A 89 -23.30 -19.77 48.20
C GLU A 89 -21.83 -19.41 47.87
N ILE A 90 -21.62 -18.42 47.00
CA ILE A 90 -20.29 -17.90 46.64
C ILE A 90 -19.57 -17.35 47.87
N LYS A 91 -20.26 -16.59 48.72
CA LYS A 91 -19.70 -16.03 49.94
C LYS A 91 -19.22 -17.13 50.89
N CYS A 92 -20.03 -18.14 51.17
CA CYS A 92 -19.67 -19.26 52.04
C CYS A 92 -18.49 -20.06 51.47
N CYS A 93 -18.46 -20.28 50.15
CA CYS A 93 -17.34 -20.93 49.47
C CYS A 93 -16.04 -20.13 49.66
N ILE A 94 -16.06 -18.82 49.39
CA ILE A 94 -14.88 -17.95 49.55
C ILE A 94 -14.44 -17.86 51.01
N GLU A 95 -15.36 -17.74 51.96
CA GLU A 95 -15.03 -17.72 53.39
C GLU A 95 -14.33 -19.00 53.83
N THR A 96 -14.75 -20.16 53.31
CA THR A 96 -14.13 -21.45 53.61
C THR A 96 -12.71 -21.53 53.04
N MET A 97 -12.52 -21.15 51.77
CA MET A 97 -11.19 -21.08 51.14
C MET A 97 -10.25 -20.09 51.83
N LEU A 98 -10.79 -18.95 52.28
CA LEU A 98 -10.01 -17.98 53.06
C LEU A 98 -9.58 -18.55 54.40
N ARG A 99 -10.46 -19.28 55.10
CA ARG A 99 -10.12 -19.95 56.37
C ARG A 99 -9.01 -20.98 56.16
N GLU A 100 -9.10 -21.78 55.10
CA GLU A 100 -8.07 -22.76 54.74
C GLU A 100 -6.73 -22.06 54.42
N LYS A 101 -6.73 -21.02 53.59
CA LYS A 101 -5.50 -20.27 53.28
C LYS A 101 -4.90 -19.58 54.50
N ILE A 102 -5.72 -19.05 55.39
CA ILE A 102 -5.27 -18.46 56.66
C ILE A 102 -4.65 -19.56 57.54
N HIS A 103 -5.30 -20.73 57.61
CA HIS A 103 -4.79 -21.86 58.37
C HIS A 103 -3.45 -22.36 57.82
N ASP A 104 -3.33 -22.55 56.51
CA ASP A 104 -2.07 -22.90 55.84
C ASP A 104 -0.98 -21.86 56.09
N MET A 105 -1.33 -20.57 56.07
CA MET A 105 -0.39 -19.49 56.35
C MET A 105 0.09 -19.52 57.80
N ILE A 106 -0.79 -19.84 58.75
CA ILE A 106 -0.46 -20.02 60.17
C ILE A 106 0.47 -21.23 60.33
N LEU A 107 0.17 -22.37 59.71
CA LEU A 107 1.00 -23.57 59.78
C LEU A 107 2.41 -23.31 59.24
N ARG A 108 2.52 -22.67 58.07
CA ARG A 108 3.83 -22.28 57.50
C ARG A 108 4.59 -21.30 58.38
N TYR A 109 3.88 -20.40 59.08
CA TYR A 109 4.50 -19.48 60.02
C TYR A 109 5.07 -20.20 61.25
N GLU A 110 4.35 -21.20 61.77
CA GLU A 110 4.83 -22.06 62.87
C GLU A 110 6.03 -22.92 62.43
N GLU A 111 6.00 -23.51 61.24
CA GLU A 111 7.11 -24.29 60.66
C GLU A 111 8.41 -23.46 60.53
N LEU A 112 8.28 -22.17 60.24
CA LEU A 112 9.39 -21.22 60.16
C LEU A 112 9.86 -20.70 61.53
N GLY A 113 9.36 -21.26 62.64
CA GLY A 113 9.74 -20.92 64.01
C GLY A 113 8.99 -19.73 64.60
N GLY A 114 7.86 -19.32 64.01
CA GLY A 114 7.00 -18.25 64.51
C GLY A 114 6.10 -18.67 65.67
N ASP A 115 5.93 -17.81 66.67
CA ASP A 115 5.04 -18.06 67.82
C ASP A 115 3.68 -17.39 67.62
N VAL A 116 2.69 -18.16 67.18
CA VAL A 116 1.31 -17.71 66.92
C VAL A 116 0.63 -17.18 68.19
N LYS A 117 0.99 -17.72 69.38
CA LYS A 117 0.42 -17.28 70.67
C LYS A 117 0.93 -15.90 71.10
N LYS A 118 2.11 -15.48 70.62
CA LYS A 118 2.61 -14.10 70.78
C LYS A 118 2.01 -13.15 69.77
N ALA A 119 1.85 -13.58 68.51
CA ALA A 119 1.28 -12.76 67.45
C ALA A 119 -0.21 -12.41 67.68
N LEU A 120 -0.99 -13.32 68.28
CA LEU A 120 -2.42 -13.09 68.56
C LEU A 120 -2.70 -12.17 69.78
N LYS A 121 -1.72 -11.99 70.67
CA LYS A 121 -1.89 -11.23 71.94
C LYS A 121 -1.57 -9.74 71.80
N SER A 122 -0.94 -9.32 70.72
CA SER A 122 -0.74 -7.90 70.41
C SER A 122 -1.92 -7.39 69.60
N ASP A 123 -2.87 -6.72 70.25
CA ASP A 123 -3.92 -5.93 69.59
C ASP A 123 -3.32 -4.79 68.74
N GLU A 124 -2.03 -4.49 68.96
CA GLU A 124 -1.20 -3.76 68.02
C GLU A 124 -0.66 -4.72 66.95
N CYS A 125 -1.47 -4.97 65.92
CA CYS A 125 -1.02 -5.57 64.67
C CYS A 125 -0.11 -4.59 63.86
N ASN A 126 0.80 -3.90 64.55
CA ASN A 126 1.93 -3.11 64.02
C ASN A 126 3.26 -3.82 64.26
N VAL A 127 3.24 -5.05 64.78
CA VAL A 127 4.46 -5.85 64.82
C VAL A 127 4.77 -6.21 63.38
N HIS A 128 5.80 -5.55 62.84
CA HIS A 128 6.54 -5.97 61.66
C HIS A 128 6.94 -7.43 61.81
N ILE A 129 6.03 -8.34 61.49
CA ILE A 129 6.35 -9.74 61.27
C ILE A 129 7.23 -9.70 60.02
N LYS A 130 8.55 -9.73 60.25
CA LYS A 130 9.54 -10.05 59.25
C LYS A 130 9.23 -11.47 58.79
N PHE A 131 8.28 -11.60 57.87
CA PHE A 131 8.25 -12.74 56.98
C PHE A 131 9.65 -12.85 56.38
N PRO A 132 10.23 -14.04 56.27
CA PRO A 132 11.44 -14.24 55.48
C PRO A 132 11.04 -14.05 54.01
N TYR A 133 10.87 -12.78 53.63
CA TYR A 133 11.03 -12.38 52.25
C TYR A 133 12.45 -12.79 51.89
N TYR A 134 12.59 -13.56 50.81
CA TYR A 134 13.89 -13.77 50.17
C TYR A 134 14.59 -12.41 50.11
N ASP A 135 15.68 -12.30 50.85
CA ASP A 135 16.33 -11.05 51.25
C ASP A 135 17.10 -10.46 50.07
N ILE A 136 16.37 -10.06 49.02
CA ILE A 136 16.87 -9.15 48.01
C ILE A 136 16.90 -7.79 48.72
N SER A 137 18.10 -7.37 49.11
CA SER A 137 18.28 -6.13 49.87
C SER A 137 17.60 -4.97 49.15
N ALA A 138 17.15 -3.95 49.90
CA ALA A 138 16.55 -2.74 49.30
C ALA A 138 17.45 -2.09 48.23
N VAL A 139 18.77 -2.31 48.33
CA VAL A 139 19.79 -1.89 47.35
C VAL A 139 19.69 -2.70 46.05
N GLU A 140 19.50 -4.01 46.12
CA GLU A 140 19.30 -4.86 44.93
C GLU A 140 17.99 -4.53 44.21
N TRP A 141 16.91 -4.26 44.94
CA TRP A 141 15.66 -3.79 44.34
C TRP A 141 15.82 -2.44 43.65
N LYS A 142 16.54 -1.50 44.29
CA LYS A 142 16.86 -0.20 43.68
C LYS A 142 17.63 -0.39 42.38
N ASN A 143 18.68 -1.22 42.38
CA ASN A 143 19.50 -1.48 41.20
C ASN A 143 18.67 -2.13 40.07
N LYS A 144 17.81 -3.10 40.41
CA LYS A 144 16.93 -3.77 39.44
C LYS A 144 15.90 -2.83 38.82
N ILE A 145 15.36 -1.90 39.62
CA ILE A 145 14.46 -0.86 39.13
C ILE A 145 15.20 0.12 38.21
N GLU A 146 16.41 0.55 38.58
CA GLU A 146 17.22 1.45 37.75
C GLU A 146 17.61 0.80 36.41
N GLU A 147 17.94 -0.49 36.41
CA GLU A 147 18.23 -1.28 35.21
C GLU A 147 17.00 -1.38 34.29
N LEU A 148 15.83 -1.67 34.85
CA LEU A 148 14.56 -1.67 34.09
C LEU A 148 14.21 -0.30 33.53
N ILE A 149 14.48 0.78 34.26
CA ILE A 149 14.27 2.15 33.78
C ILE A 149 15.20 2.47 32.61
N LEU A 150 16.48 2.08 32.70
CA LEU A 150 17.45 2.25 31.62
C LEU A 150 17.04 1.44 30.37
N GLN A 151 16.57 0.22 30.57
CA GLN A 151 16.07 -0.64 29.50
C GLN A 151 14.83 -0.01 28.84
N CYS A 152 13.86 0.45 29.62
CA CYS A 152 12.68 1.16 29.11
C CYS A 152 13.05 2.42 28.31
N LYS A 153 14.03 3.20 28.77
CA LYS A 153 14.51 4.39 28.03
C LYS A 153 15.16 3.99 26.70
N SER A 154 15.99 2.96 26.71
CA SER A 154 16.63 2.43 25.51
C SER A 154 15.59 1.94 24.51
N ASP A 155 14.61 1.18 24.96
CA ASP A 155 13.56 0.63 24.11
C ASP A 155 12.62 1.73 23.58
N SER A 156 12.30 2.73 24.40
CA SER A 156 11.54 3.92 23.96
C SER A 156 12.27 4.65 22.81
N LEU A 157 13.60 4.82 22.91
CA LEU A 157 14.40 5.41 21.84
C LEU A 157 14.41 4.56 20.56
N LYS A 158 14.40 3.23 20.68
CA LYS A 158 14.28 2.34 19.53
C LYS A 158 12.92 2.48 18.86
N TYR A 159 11.84 2.52 19.64
CA TYR A 159 10.49 2.69 19.11
C TYR A 159 10.31 4.04 18.41
N ILE A 160 10.84 5.14 18.96
CA ILE A 160 10.84 6.45 18.30
C ILE A 160 11.52 6.36 16.92
N LYS A 161 12.72 5.75 16.85
CA LYS A 161 13.43 5.57 15.57
C LYS A 161 12.65 4.71 14.56
N LEU A 162 11.93 3.69 15.03
CA LEU A 162 11.10 2.84 14.19
C LEU A 162 9.88 3.60 13.66
N ILE A 163 9.23 4.40 14.50
CA ILE A 163 8.11 5.26 14.11
C ILE A 163 8.56 6.30 13.09
N ASP A 164 9.71 6.93 13.27
CA ASP A 164 10.27 7.87 12.30
C ASP A 164 10.56 7.21 10.96
N LYS A 165 11.17 6.01 10.96
CA LYS A 165 11.38 5.22 9.73
C LYS A 165 10.07 4.86 9.04
N TRP A 166 9.06 4.43 9.81
CA TRP A 166 7.74 4.12 9.30
C TRP A 166 7.09 5.35 8.66
N ASN A 167 7.18 6.52 9.32
CA ASN A 167 6.64 7.76 8.78
C ASN A 167 7.32 8.17 7.48
N LYS A 168 8.65 8.06 7.38
CA LYS A 168 9.38 8.30 6.13
C LYS A 168 8.92 7.37 5.02
N MET A 169 8.84 6.07 5.30
CA MET A 169 8.37 5.10 4.31
C MET A 169 6.91 5.35 3.87
N LYS A 170 6.05 5.75 4.81
CA LYS A 170 4.63 6.00 4.56
C LYS A 170 4.35 7.30 3.80
N TYR A 171 5.13 8.35 4.04
CA TYR A 171 4.84 9.68 3.48
C TYR A 171 5.84 10.14 2.43
N GLU A 172 7.12 9.76 2.48
CA GLU A 172 8.10 10.18 1.48
C GLU A 172 8.14 9.17 0.32
N ASP A 173 8.39 7.89 0.63
CA ASP A 173 8.58 6.86 -0.42
C ASP A 173 7.28 6.52 -1.15
N MET A 174 6.16 6.40 -0.42
CA MET A 174 4.84 6.15 -1.02
C MET A 174 4.38 7.32 -1.89
N ASN A 175 4.55 8.57 -1.44
CA ASN A 175 4.15 9.73 -2.25
C ASN A 175 4.97 9.81 -3.54
N GLN A 176 6.27 9.52 -3.48
CA GLN A 176 7.12 9.46 -4.67
C GLN A 176 6.66 8.36 -5.64
N ALA A 177 6.40 7.15 -5.14
CA ALA A 177 5.91 6.05 -5.98
C ALA A 177 4.53 6.34 -6.60
N TYR A 178 3.62 6.99 -5.86
CA TYR A 178 2.32 7.41 -6.41
C TYR A 178 2.47 8.51 -7.47
N LEU A 179 3.42 9.43 -7.29
CA LEU A 179 3.70 10.49 -8.25
C LEU A 179 4.29 9.91 -9.55
N GLU A 180 5.27 9.02 -9.45
CA GLU A 180 5.84 8.29 -10.60
C GLU A 180 4.77 7.47 -11.34
N LYS A 181 3.86 6.81 -10.61
CA LYS A 181 2.74 6.09 -11.22
C LYS A 181 1.76 7.03 -11.94
N ALA A 182 1.49 8.20 -11.37
CA ALA A 182 0.63 9.21 -11.99
C ALA A 182 1.28 9.77 -13.28
N GLU A 183 2.59 10.02 -13.26
CA GLU A 183 3.35 10.43 -14.44
C GLU A 183 3.33 9.36 -15.54
N HIS A 184 3.52 8.09 -15.18
CA HIS A 184 3.42 6.98 -16.15
C HIS A 184 2.01 6.88 -16.76
N LEU A 185 0.95 7.03 -15.96
CA LEU A 185 -0.43 7.03 -16.47
C LEU A 185 -0.70 8.22 -17.39
N LEU A 186 -0.16 9.40 -17.07
CA LEU A 186 -0.26 10.59 -17.92
C LEU A 186 0.43 10.35 -19.27
N LEU A 187 1.65 9.81 -19.26
CA LEU A 187 2.39 9.44 -20.48
C LEU A 187 1.61 8.42 -21.32
N GLN A 188 1.05 7.39 -20.68
CA GLN A 188 0.24 6.38 -21.36
C GLN A 188 -1.00 7.00 -22.02
N ALA A 189 -1.67 7.95 -21.36
CA ALA A 189 -2.80 8.68 -21.93
C ALA A 189 -2.40 9.56 -23.12
N GLN A 190 -1.27 10.27 -23.03
CA GLN A 190 -0.74 11.08 -24.14
C GLN A 190 -0.37 10.23 -25.35
N VAL A 191 0.24 9.06 -25.13
CA VAL A 191 0.54 8.10 -26.21
C VAL A 191 -0.74 7.60 -26.87
N ALA A 192 -1.76 7.25 -26.09
CA ALA A 192 -3.05 6.81 -26.61
C ALA A 192 -3.75 7.91 -27.42
N GLU A 193 -3.68 9.18 -26.98
CA GLU A 193 -4.22 10.32 -27.73
C GLU A 193 -3.52 10.50 -29.08
N LEU A 194 -2.19 10.43 -29.10
CA LEU A 194 -1.41 10.52 -30.35
C LEU A 194 -1.72 9.36 -31.29
N GLN A 195 -1.87 8.13 -30.77
CA GLN A 195 -2.29 6.98 -31.57
C GLN A 195 -3.70 7.16 -32.14
N ALA A 196 -4.63 7.73 -31.38
CA ALA A 196 -5.97 8.06 -31.86
C ALA A 196 -5.94 9.12 -32.98
N LYS A 197 -5.10 10.16 -32.85
CA LYS A 197 -4.90 11.17 -33.90
C LYS A 197 -4.29 10.56 -35.16
N LEU A 198 -3.27 9.71 -35.01
CA LEU A 198 -2.62 9.02 -36.13
C LEU A 198 -3.59 8.11 -36.88
N THR A 199 -4.38 7.32 -36.15
CA THR A 199 -5.38 6.41 -36.74
C THR A 199 -6.47 7.20 -37.46
N ASN A 200 -6.95 8.30 -36.89
CA ASN A 200 -7.91 9.18 -37.56
C ASN A 200 -7.36 9.77 -38.87
N LEU A 201 -6.13 10.28 -38.85
CA LEU A 201 -5.46 10.78 -40.07
C LEU A 201 -5.25 9.67 -41.10
N SER A 202 -4.81 8.49 -40.67
CA SER A 202 -4.64 7.33 -41.55
C SER A 202 -5.96 6.91 -42.21
N CYS A 203 -7.04 6.87 -41.44
CA CYS A 203 -8.38 6.59 -41.94
C CYS A 203 -8.84 7.66 -42.93
N THR A 204 -8.66 8.94 -42.59
CA THR A 204 -9.00 10.08 -43.48
C THR A 204 -8.24 10.02 -44.80
N ILE A 205 -6.94 9.71 -44.78
CA ILE A 205 -6.14 9.54 -46.00
C ILE A 205 -6.66 8.36 -46.83
N ARG A 206 -7.01 7.25 -46.18
CA ARG A 206 -7.57 6.07 -46.85
C ARG A 206 -8.91 6.39 -47.50
N MET A 207 -9.82 7.00 -46.75
CA MET A 207 -11.09 7.50 -47.27
C MET A 207 -10.84 8.42 -48.46
N PHE A 208 -9.91 9.38 -48.37
CA PHE A 208 -9.58 10.27 -49.47
C PHE A 208 -9.04 9.52 -50.70
N LYS A 209 -8.24 8.46 -50.54
CA LYS A 209 -7.77 7.62 -51.66
C LYS A 209 -8.87 6.73 -52.24
N GLU A 210 -9.79 6.26 -51.41
CA GLU A 210 -10.90 5.38 -51.78
C GLU A 210 -12.14 6.14 -52.22
N THR A 211 -12.18 7.47 -52.06
CA THR A 211 -13.33 8.29 -52.46
C THR A 211 -13.52 8.17 -53.98
N PRO A 212 -14.75 7.91 -54.47
CA PRO A 212 -15.01 7.78 -55.91
C PRO A 212 -14.49 8.97 -56.71
N THR A 213 -14.56 10.18 -56.16
CA THR A 213 -14.13 11.42 -56.81
C THR A 213 -12.63 11.47 -57.10
N THR A 214 -11.78 11.02 -56.18
CA THR A 214 -10.32 10.96 -56.36
C THR A 214 -9.92 9.82 -57.28
N VAL A 215 -10.58 8.66 -57.19
CA VAL A 215 -10.38 7.56 -58.15
C VAL A 215 -10.76 7.97 -59.57
N ILE A 216 -11.87 8.71 -59.74
CA ILE A 216 -12.30 9.27 -61.02
C ILE A 216 -11.29 10.30 -61.53
N ALA A 217 -10.83 11.22 -60.68
CA ALA A 217 -9.83 12.22 -61.05
C ALA A 217 -8.51 11.57 -61.49
N PHE A 218 -8.02 10.54 -60.77
CA PHE A 218 -6.84 9.78 -61.17
C PHE A 218 -7.03 9.05 -62.50
N LYS A 219 -8.21 8.43 -62.73
CA LYS A 219 -8.51 7.79 -64.02
C LYS A 219 -8.52 8.79 -65.17
N MET A 220 -9.13 9.96 -64.99
CA MET A 220 -9.16 11.02 -66.00
C MET A 220 -7.75 11.55 -66.31
N LEU A 221 -6.93 11.75 -65.27
CA LEU A 221 -5.57 12.23 -65.43
C LEU A 221 -4.68 11.19 -66.12
N ASN A 222 -4.85 9.91 -65.78
CA ASN A 222 -4.11 8.83 -66.42
C ASN A 222 -4.47 8.68 -67.90
N GLN A 223 -5.76 8.78 -68.26
CA GLN A 223 -6.21 8.81 -69.65
C GLN A 223 -5.62 9.99 -70.43
N LEU A 224 -5.54 11.17 -69.81
CA LEU A 224 -4.94 12.35 -70.43
C LEU A 224 -3.44 12.18 -70.66
N VAL A 225 -2.73 11.58 -69.70
CA VAL A 225 -1.29 11.28 -69.82
C VAL A 225 -1.05 10.23 -70.90
N GLU A 226 -1.80 9.13 -70.92
CA GLU A 226 -1.70 8.10 -71.97
C GLU A 226 -2.00 8.67 -73.36
N GLY A 227 -3.00 9.56 -73.47
CA GLY A 227 -3.32 10.25 -74.72
C GLY A 227 -2.15 11.11 -75.22
N LYS A 228 -1.51 11.89 -74.32
CA LYS A 228 -0.32 12.68 -74.68
C LYS A 228 0.88 11.82 -75.00
N LEU A 229 1.08 10.72 -74.27
CA LEU A 229 2.21 9.81 -74.48
C LEU A 229 2.09 9.13 -75.85
N LYS A 230 0.88 8.68 -76.22
CA LYS A 230 0.59 8.13 -77.54
C LYS A 230 0.83 9.16 -78.65
N ALA A 231 0.37 10.40 -78.48
CA ALA A 231 0.60 11.46 -79.45
C ALA A 231 2.10 11.76 -79.65
N ILE A 232 2.88 11.82 -78.57
CA ILE A 232 4.34 11.98 -78.63
C ILE A 232 4.98 10.77 -79.32
N GLN A 233 4.53 9.56 -79.02
CA GLN A 233 5.07 8.35 -79.62
C GLN A 233 4.77 8.25 -81.13
N ASP A 234 3.59 8.69 -81.55
CA ASP A 234 3.23 8.82 -82.96
C ASP A 234 4.07 9.90 -83.66
N GLU A 235 4.33 11.03 -82.99
CA GLU A 235 5.22 12.09 -83.51
C GLU A 235 6.68 11.60 -83.65
N ILE A 236 7.17 10.83 -82.68
CA ILE A 236 8.50 10.20 -82.75
C ILE A 236 8.58 9.26 -83.96
N ARG A 237 7.57 8.40 -84.16
CA ARG A 237 7.52 7.51 -85.34
C ARG A 237 7.51 8.29 -86.64
N GLN A 238 6.70 9.34 -86.75
CA GLN A 238 6.67 10.19 -87.94
C GLN A 238 8.04 10.84 -88.21
N LYS A 239 8.72 11.32 -87.17
CA LYS A 239 10.08 11.90 -87.31
C LYS A 239 11.12 10.84 -87.67
N GLU A 240 11.02 9.62 -87.16
CA GLU A 240 11.89 8.51 -87.54
C GLU A 240 11.68 8.10 -89.01
N ASP A 241 10.44 8.06 -89.48
CA ASP A 241 10.14 7.75 -90.88
C ASP A 241 10.60 8.86 -91.82
N LEU A 242 10.44 10.14 -91.43
CA LEU A 242 11.03 11.28 -92.13
C LEU A 242 12.56 11.21 -92.15
N LYS A 243 13.18 10.81 -91.04
CA LYS A 243 14.63 10.61 -90.97
C LYS A 243 15.09 9.51 -91.92
N LYS A 244 14.39 8.37 -91.98
CA LYS A 244 14.68 7.29 -92.95
C LYS A 244 14.54 7.78 -94.39
N LEU A 245 13.50 8.56 -94.71
CA LEU A 245 13.33 9.15 -96.03
C LEU A 245 14.48 10.10 -96.37
N TYR A 246 14.91 10.93 -95.40
CA TYR A 246 16.04 11.83 -95.57
C TYR A 246 17.36 11.06 -95.74
N ASP A 247 17.60 10.03 -94.94
CA ASP A 247 18.79 9.18 -95.02
C ASP A 247 18.83 8.35 -96.32
N ASN A 248 17.67 8.01 -96.90
CA ASN A 248 17.56 7.40 -98.23
C ASN A 248 17.82 8.41 -99.37
N LEU A 249 17.49 9.68 -99.17
CA LEU A 249 17.80 10.76 -100.12
C LEU A 249 19.28 11.15 -100.06
N ARG A 250 19.87 11.08 -98.86
CA ARG A 250 21.31 11.19 -98.65
C ARG A 250 21.98 10.01 -99.35
N ASN A 251 22.96 10.29 -100.21
CA ASN A 251 23.59 9.36 -101.19
C ASN A 251 22.91 9.25 -102.57
N THR A 252 21.92 10.08 -102.91
CA THR A 252 21.43 10.17 -104.29
C THR A 252 22.25 11.14 -105.13
N GLU A 253 22.06 11.15 -106.46
CA GLU A 253 22.72 12.09 -107.39
C GLU A 253 22.53 13.57 -106.98
N TYR A 254 21.50 13.85 -106.18
CA TYR A 254 21.23 15.17 -105.64
C TYR A 254 22.36 15.71 -104.76
N ASP A 255 22.99 14.88 -103.93
CA ASP A 255 24.13 15.29 -103.09
C ASP A 255 25.36 15.64 -103.94
N LYS A 256 25.61 14.87 -105.02
CA LYS A 256 26.68 15.18 -105.99
C LYS A 256 26.41 16.47 -106.75
N ILE A 257 25.16 16.73 -107.13
CA ILE A 257 24.76 17.99 -107.79
C ILE A 257 24.92 19.16 -106.83
N LEU A 258 24.51 19.00 -105.56
CA LEU A 258 24.64 20.04 -104.54
C LEU A 258 26.11 20.35 -104.22
N GLU A 259 26.95 19.32 -104.13
CA GLU A 259 28.39 19.46 -103.94
C GLU A 259 29.05 20.17 -105.14
N ASN A 260 28.72 19.76 -106.37
CA ASN A 260 29.18 20.44 -107.58
C ASN A 260 28.72 21.91 -107.65
N TYR A 261 27.47 22.19 -107.28
CA TYR A 261 26.94 23.55 -107.23
C TYR A 261 27.66 24.40 -106.19
N SER A 262 27.89 23.86 -104.99
CA SER A 262 28.65 24.52 -103.93
C SER A 262 30.10 24.82 -104.35
N GLN A 263 30.75 23.86 -105.02
CA GLN A 263 32.07 24.05 -105.61
C GLN A 263 32.09 25.13 -106.70
N LEU A 264 31.10 25.14 -107.60
CA LEU A 264 30.91 26.18 -108.62
C LEU A 264 30.69 27.57 -108.00
N CYS A 265 29.82 27.69 -106.99
CA CYS A 265 29.60 28.94 -106.28
C CYS A 265 30.88 29.43 -105.58
N ASN A 266 31.66 28.54 -104.98
CA ASN A 266 32.94 28.89 -104.38
C ASN A 266 33.98 29.31 -105.43
N ALA A 267 34.01 28.66 -106.60
CA ALA A 267 34.85 29.06 -107.71
C ALA A 267 34.47 30.44 -108.26
N ILE A 268 33.17 30.74 -108.37
CA ILE A 268 32.67 32.05 -108.78
C ILE A 268 33.03 33.11 -107.73
N LYS A 269 32.85 32.83 -106.44
CA LYS A 269 33.28 33.73 -105.35
C LYS A 269 34.77 34.01 -105.39
N LYS A 270 35.61 32.99 -105.60
CA LYS A 270 37.06 33.15 -105.76
C LYS A 270 37.41 33.98 -106.99
N LYS A 271 36.79 33.70 -108.15
CA LYS A 271 37.00 34.49 -109.37
C LYS A 271 36.56 35.94 -109.20
N LYS A 272 35.42 36.19 -108.54
CA LYS A 272 34.96 37.54 -108.21
C LYS A 272 35.94 38.26 -107.28
N HIS A 273 36.45 37.56 -106.26
CA HIS A 273 37.46 38.13 -105.37
C HIS A 273 38.79 38.45 -106.08
N ILE A 274 39.21 37.62 -107.05
CA ILE A 274 40.38 37.90 -107.89
C ILE A 274 40.10 39.10 -108.82
N LEU A 275 38.92 39.17 -109.42
CA LEU A 275 38.52 40.28 -110.30
C LEU A 275 38.46 41.61 -109.53
N ASP A 276 37.94 41.60 -108.30
CA ASP A 276 37.89 42.76 -107.42
C ASP A 276 39.28 43.20 -106.92
N LYS A 277 40.29 42.31 -106.93
CA LYS A 277 41.70 42.64 -106.62
C LYS A 277 42.52 43.12 -107.83
N LEU A 278 42.00 42.96 -109.05
CA LEU A 278 42.62 43.40 -110.31
C LEU A 278 42.07 44.74 -110.81
N LYS A 279 41.05 45.28 -110.15
CA LYS A 279 40.63 46.69 -110.24
C LYS A 279 41.40 47.52 -109.24
#